data_AF-A0A7J3EH03-F1
#
_entry.id   AF-A0A7J3EH03-F1
#
_cell.length_a   1.000
_cell.length_b   1.000
_cell.length_c   1.000
_cell.angle_alpha   90.00
_cell.angle_beta   90.00
_cell.angle_gamma   90.00
#
_symmetry.space_group_name_H-M   'P 1'
#
loop_
_entity.id
_entity.type
_entity.pdbx_description
1 polymer ?
#
loop_
_entity_poly.entity_id
_entity_poly.type
_entity_poly.pdbx_seq_one_letter_code
_entity_poly.pdbx_strand_id
1 'polypeptide(L)'
;ALGSTCGTLRHVAKKLKESEGLKVGVVKLWLYRPLPEDDLASAIDNVETLVVLDRTLSPGAIFGPLGSDIASIIVKRNLGIRLLNYTYGLGGDEVSIDLAEKLLRLAVKVAEGVKPPSSTGYVREVL
;
A
#
# COMPACT_ATOMS: atom_id res chain seq x y z
N ALA A 1 -4.50 -2.33 1.75
CA ALA A 1 -4.62 -2.12 3.21
C ALA A 1 -5.87 -2.83 3.73
N LEU A 2 -6.05 -2.93 5.06
CA LEU A 2 -7.26 -3.47 5.71
C LEU A 2 -7.94 -2.42 6.60
N GLY A 3 -9.18 -2.71 7.00
CA GLY A 3 -9.88 -1.98 8.07
C GLY A 3 -10.26 -0.53 7.74
N SER A 4 -10.37 0.30 8.79
CA SER A 4 -10.94 1.65 8.74
C SER A 4 -10.17 2.62 7.84
N THR A 5 -8.84 2.54 7.81
CA THR A 5 -7.96 3.43 7.03
C THR A 5 -8.25 3.39 5.53
N CYS A 6 -8.83 2.29 5.03
CA CYS A 6 -9.22 2.19 3.62
C CYS A 6 -10.27 3.23 3.21
N GLY A 7 -11.10 3.72 4.14
CA GLY A 7 -12.05 4.80 3.88
C GLY A 7 -11.33 6.11 3.55
N THR A 8 -10.41 6.52 4.42
CA THR A 8 -9.58 7.72 4.24
C THR A 8 -8.76 7.64 2.96
N LEU A 9 -8.06 6.54 2.73
CA LEU A 9 -7.24 6.36 1.51
C LEU A 9 -8.10 6.45 0.24
N ARG A 10 -9.29 5.84 0.23
CA ARG A 10 -10.19 5.89 -0.93
C ARG A 10 -10.69 7.30 -1.20
N HIS A 11 -11.03 8.04 -0.15
CA HIS A 11 -11.45 9.43 -0.26
C HIS A 11 -10.35 10.28 -0.89
N VAL A 12 -9.11 10.16 -0.40
CA VAL A 12 -7.96 10.91 -0.92
C VAL A 12 -7.59 10.49 -2.34
N ALA A 13 -7.57 9.18 -2.64
CA ALA A 13 -7.30 8.69 -3.99
C ALA A 13 -8.33 9.21 -5.01
N LYS A 14 -9.62 9.24 -4.64
CA LYS A 14 -10.67 9.81 -5.47
C LYS A 14 -10.41 11.30 -5.72
N LYS A 15 -10.13 12.07 -4.66
CA LYS A 15 -9.81 13.50 -4.77
C LYS A 15 -8.64 13.73 -5.73
N LEU A 16 -7.51 13.05 -5.52
CA LEU A 16 -6.32 13.20 -6.37
C LEU A 16 -6.58 12.85 -7.84
N LYS A 17 -7.39 11.81 -8.09
CA LYS A 17 -7.79 11.44 -9.44
C LYS A 17 -8.66 12.53 -10.09
N GLU A 18 -9.64 13.08 -9.37
CA GLU A 18 -10.58 14.07 -9.89
C GLU A 18 -9.95 15.46 -10.05
N SER A 19 -9.06 15.88 -9.13
CA SER A 19 -8.46 17.21 -9.15
C SER A 19 -7.22 17.31 -10.03
N GLU A 20 -6.41 16.26 -10.11
CA GLU A 20 -5.09 16.29 -10.75
C GLU A 20 -4.91 15.23 -11.84
N GLY A 21 -5.88 14.33 -12.03
CA GLY A 21 -5.78 13.25 -13.01
C GLY A 21 -4.78 12.15 -12.62
N LEU A 22 -4.34 12.09 -11.35
CA LEU A 22 -3.39 11.07 -10.91
C LEU A 22 -4.01 9.67 -10.98
N LYS A 23 -3.26 8.73 -11.58
CA LYS A 23 -3.65 7.32 -11.71
C LYS A 23 -3.36 6.55 -10.42
N VAL A 24 -4.16 6.82 -9.39
CA VAL A 24 -4.07 6.17 -8.08
C VAL A 24 -5.34 5.42 -7.73
N GLY A 25 -5.21 4.32 -7.00
CA GLY A 25 -6.31 3.47 -6.57
C GLY A 25 -6.05 2.84 -5.20
N VAL A 26 -7.10 2.26 -4.60
CA VAL A 26 -7.01 1.63 -3.28
C VAL A 26 -7.73 0.30 -3.30
N VAL A 27 -6.99 -0.78 -3.05
CA VAL A 27 -7.54 -2.11 -2.79
C VAL A 27 -7.79 -2.27 -1.29
N LYS A 28 -9.05 -2.48 -0.92
CA LYS A 28 -9.46 -2.85 0.43
C LYS A 28 -9.61 -4.37 0.49
N LEU A 29 -8.73 -5.02 1.25
CA LEU A 29 -8.85 -6.45 1.51
C LEU A 29 -9.88 -6.67 2.63
N TRP A 30 -10.97 -7.38 2.31
CA TRP A 30 -12.01 -7.73 3.27
C TRP A 30 -11.79 -9.10 3.90
N LEU A 31 -11.42 -10.09 3.09
CA LEU A 31 -11.08 -11.44 3.53
C LEU A 31 -9.56 -11.58 3.57
N TYR A 32 -8.96 -11.68 4.76
CA TYR A 32 -7.51 -11.92 4.88
C TYR A 32 -7.16 -13.39 4.79
N ARG A 33 -7.99 -14.27 5.37
CA ARG A 33 -7.80 -15.73 5.36
C ARG A 33 -9.14 -16.45 5.16
N PRO A 34 -9.21 -17.46 4.26
CA PRO A 34 -8.18 -17.80 3.27
C PRO A 34 -7.91 -16.62 2.34
N LEU A 35 -6.64 -16.43 1.94
CA LEU A 35 -6.25 -15.25 1.16
C LEU A 35 -6.74 -15.44 -0.28
N PRO A 36 -7.54 -14.50 -0.83
CA PRO A 36 -8.07 -14.61 -2.19
C PRO A 36 -6.99 -14.23 -3.20
N GLU A 37 -6.05 -15.14 -3.45
CA GLU A 37 -4.87 -14.91 -4.29
C GLU A 37 -5.23 -14.46 -5.71
N ASP A 38 -6.17 -15.15 -6.36
CA ASP A 38 -6.52 -14.89 -7.77
C ASP A 38 -7.18 -13.53 -7.96
N ASP A 39 -8.09 -13.16 -7.06
CA ASP A 39 -8.74 -11.85 -7.06
C ASP A 39 -7.73 -10.74 -6.78
N LEU A 40 -6.82 -10.95 -5.83
CA LEU A 40 -5.79 -9.98 -5.48
C LEU A 40 -4.79 -9.77 -6.62
N ALA A 41 -4.32 -10.86 -7.24
CA ALA A 41 -3.42 -10.80 -8.38
C ALA A 41 -4.06 -10.05 -9.55
N SER A 42 -5.32 -10.38 -9.87
CA SER A 42 -6.07 -9.72 -10.95
C SER A 42 -6.35 -8.24 -10.64
N ALA A 43 -6.45 -7.86 -9.36
CA ALA A 43 -6.67 -6.47 -8.97
C ALA A 43 -5.41 -5.60 -9.02
N ILE A 44 -4.22 -6.20 -9.03
CA ILE A 44 -2.93 -5.48 -8.96
C ILE A 44 -2.05 -5.70 -10.20
N ASP A 45 -2.43 -6.56 -11.15
CA ASP A 45 -1.61 -6.96 -12.29
C ASP A 45 -1.14 -5.79 -13.18
N ASN A 46 -1.94 -4.72 -13.27
CA ASN A 46 -1.70 -3.55 -14.13
C ASN A 46 -1.09 -2.35 -13.40
N VAL A 47 -0.56 -2.53 -12.18
CA VAL A 47 0.05 -1.42 -11.42
C VAL A 47 1.57 -1.49 -11.45
N GLU A 48 2.24 -0.35 -11.62
CA GLU A 48 3.71 -0.31 -11.58
C GLU A 48 4.27 -0.31 -10.16
N THR A 49 3.54 0.29 -9.22
CA THR A 49 3.90 0.40 -7.81
C THR A 49 2.72 -0.01 -6.93
N LEU A 50 3.00 -0.80 -5.90
CA LEU A 50 2.02 -1.17 -4.89
C LEU A 50 2.53 -0.82 -3.50
N VAL A 51 1.73 -0.02 -2.77
CA VAL A 51 1.98 0.28 -1.35
C VAL A 51 1.05 -0.57 -0.48
N VAL A 52 1.66 -1.45 0.31
CA VAL A 52 0.96 -2.29 1.27
C VAL A 52 1.11 -1.70 2.66
N LEU A 53 -0.02 -1.55 3.36
CA LEU A 53 -0.04 -1.00 4.71
C LEU A 53 -0.39 -2.11 5.71
N ASP A 54 0.48 -2.31 6.69
CA ASP A 54 0.32 -3.25 7.79
C ASP A 54 0.08 -2.49 9.10
N ARG A 55 -1.05 -2.76 9.77
CA ARG A 55 -1.32 -2.20 11.11
C ARG A 55 -0.74 -3.09 12.21
N THR A 56 0.50 -3.51 12.02
CA THR A 56 1.23 -4.40 12.92
C THR A 56 2.72 -4.21 12.70
N LEU A 57 3.50 -4.46 13.74
CA LEU A 57 4.95 -4.47 13.70
C LEU A 57 5.43 -5.91 13.85
N SER A 58 6.33 -6.34 12.97
CA SER A 58 6.95 -7.67 13.02
C SER A 58 8.47 -7.51 13.10
N PRO A 59 9.03 -7.34 14.31
CA PRO A 59 10.47 -7.13 14.49
C PRO A 59 11.29 -8.25 13.84
N GLY A 60 12.29 -7.88 13.03
CA GLY A 60 13.15 -8.83 12.32
C GLY A 60 12.56 -9.39 11.02
N ALA A 61 11.28 -9.14 10.72
CA ALA A 61 10.71 -9.50 9.42
C ALA A 61 11.06 -8.44 8.37
N ILE A 62 11.24 -8.86 7.11
CA ILE A 62 11.47 -7.95 5.98
C ILE A 62 10.23 -7.09 5.72
N PHE A 63 9.05 -7.73 5.73
CA PHE A 63 7.76 -7.08 5.55
C PHE A 63 6.82 -7.46 6.70
N GLY A 64 5.76 -6.68 6.90
CA GLY A 64 4.62 -7.07 7.69
C GLY A 64 3.91 -8.31 7.10
N PRO A 65 2.93 -8.88 7.82
CA PRO A 65 2.23 -10.09 7.38
C PRO A 65 1.57 -9.93 6.01
N LEU A 66 0.83 -8.84 5.79
CA LEU A 66 0.20 -8.59 4.49
C LEU A 66 1.24 -8.29 3.41
N GLY A 67 2.27 -7.49 3.74
CA GLY A 67 3.38 -7.24 2.84
C GLY A 67 4.05 -8.52 2.35
N SER A 68 4.26 -9.48 3.26
CA SER A 68 4.87 -10.78 2.95
C SER A 68 3.98 -11.67 2.07
N ASP A 69 2.67 -11.70 2.34
CA ASP A 69 1.70 -12.41 1.49
C ASP A 69 1.68 -11.82 0.07
N ILE A 70 1.61 -10.49 -0.05
CA ILE A 70 1.59 -9.79 -1.33
C ILE A 70 2.90 -9.98 -2.09
N ALA A 71 4.06 -9.91 -1.41
CA ALA A 71 5.35 -10.22 -2.01
C ALA A 71 5.37 -11.65 -2.59
N SER A 72 4.80 -12.61 -1.86
CA SER A 72 4.70 -14.00 -2.32
C SER A 72 3.82 -14.12 -3.56
N ILE A 73 2.69 -13.40 -3.63
CA ILE A 73 1.82 -13.36 -4.82
C ILE A 73 2.55 -12.76 -6.02
N ILE A 74 3.24 -11.62 -5.83
CA ILE A 74 4.00 -10.94 -6.88
C ILE A 74 5.02 -11.89 -7.49
N VAL A 75 5.79 -12.61 -6.66
CA VAL A 75 6.78 -13.59 -7.13
C VAL A 75 6.09 -14.78 -7.81
N LYS A 76 5.08 -15.37 -7.17
CA LYS A 76 4.37 -16.55 -7.69
C LYS A 76 3.68 -16.31 -9.03
N ARG A 77 3.17 -15.09 -9.26
CA ARG A 77 2.51 -14.67 -10.49
C ARG A 77 3.45 -13.95 -11.47
N ASN A 78 4.73 -13.81 -11.14
CA ASN A 78 5.75 -13.13 -11.94
C ASN A 78 5.32 -11.70 -12.34
N LEU A 79 4.80 -10.93 -11.38
CA LEU A 79 4.34 -9.55 -11.61
C LEU A 79 5.52 -8.57 -11.48
N GLY A 80 5.64 -7.64 -12.44
CA GLY A 80 6.69 -6.62 -12.47
C GLY A 80 6.43 -5.42 -11.55
N ILE A 81 5.92 -5.66 -10.34
CA ILE A 81 5.41 -4.62 -9.43
C ILE A 81 6.49 -4.21 -8.43
N ARG A 82 6.70 -2.90 -8.28
CA ARG A 82 7.52 -2.35 -7.19
C ARG A 82 6.71 -2.31 -5.90
N LEU A 83 7.11 -3.17 -4.95
CA LEU A 83 6.43 -3.31 -3.66
C LEU A 83 7.06 -2.39 -2.61
N LEU A 84 6.22 -1.57 -1.97
CA LEU A 84 6.53 -0.83 -0.75
C LEU A 84 5.64 -1.35 0.38
N ASN A 85 6.18 -1.50 1.58
CA ASN A 85 5.42 -1.98 2.72
C ASN A 85 5.66 -1.14 3.98
N TYR A 86 4.62 -0.43 4.42
CA TYR A 86 4.73 0.47 5.57
C TYR A 86 3.86 0.02 6.73
N THR A 87 4.42 0.12 7.93
CA THR A 87 3.67 -0.02 9.18
C THR A 87 2.98 1.28 9.52
N TYR A 88 1.76 1.21 10.04
CA TYR A 88 0.99 2.38 10.43
C TYR A 88 0.08 2.09 11.62
N GLY A 89 -0.45 3.14 12.24
CA GLY A 89 -1.61 3.05 13.14
C GLY A 89 -1.42 2.15 14.36
N LEU A 90 -0.18 2.04 14.84
CA LEU A 90 0.13 1.32 16.08
C LEU A 90 -0.38 2.14 17.26
N GLY A 91 -0.89 1.46 18.30
CA GLY A 91 -1.32 2.13 19.53
C GLY A 91 -2.48 3.13 19.36
N GLY A 92 -3.27 3.02 18.29
CA GLY A 92 -4.36 3.95 18.00
C GLY A 92 -3.95 5.19 17.20
N ASP A 93 -2.71 5.24 16.69
CA ASP A 93 -2.28 6.32 15.80
C ASP A 93 -3.17 6.38 14.54
N GLU A 94 -3.49 7.61 14.14
CA GLU A 94 -4.42 7.87 13.05
C GLU A 94 -3.66 8.13 11.74
N VAL A 95 -4.22 7.64 10.63
CA VAL A 95 -3.77 8.03 9.29
C VAL A 95 -4.58 9.24 8.85
N SER A 96 -3.98 10.42 9.00
CA SER A 96 -4.58 11.68 8.56
C SER A 96 -4.71 11.76 7.03
N ILE A 97 -5.54 12.70 6.57
CA ILE A 97 -5.71 13.00 5.13
C ILE A 97 -4.38 13.42 4.49
N ASP A 98 -3.59 14.26 5.17
CA ASP A 98 -2.27 14.69 4.70
C ASP A 98 -1.31 13.51 4.52
N LEU A 99 -1.27 12.60 5.51
CA LEU A 99 -0.41 11.42 5.43
C LEU A 99 -0.85 10.47 4.31
N ALA A 100 -2.16 10.26 4.15
CA ALA A 100 -2.72 9.50 3.05
C ALA A 100 -2.37 10.11 1.69
N GLU A 101 -2.40 11.43 1.57
CA GLU A 101 -2.03 12.14 0.34
C GLU A 101 -0.54 11.97 0.02
N LYS A 102 0.34 12.20 1.00
CA LYS A 102 1.79 11.97 0.85
C LYS A 102 2.10 10.54 0.41
N LEU A 103 1.42 9.56 1.00
CA LEU A 103 1.60 8.15 0.68
C LEU A 103 1.20 7.80 -0.76
N LEU A 104 0.04 8.29 -1.21
CA LEU A 104 -0.43 8.06 -2.58
C LEU A 104 0.46 8.79 -3.60
N ARG A 105 0.92 10.00 -3.29
CA ARG A 105 1.88 10.73 -4.13
C ARG A 105 3.24 10.05 -4.19
N LEU A 106 3.71 9.46 -3.08
CA LEU A 106 4.92 8.65 -3.08
C LEU A 106 4.77 7.48 -4.05
N ALA A 107 3.64 6.78 -4.04
CA ALA A 107 3.39 5.66 -4.96
C ALA A 107 3.49 6.09 -6.44
N VAL A 108 2.95 7.27 -6.78
CA VAL A 108 3.05 7.84 -8.13
C VAL A 108 4.49 8.20 -8.49
N LYS A 109 5.20 8.94 -7.63
CA LYS A 109 6.61 9.29 -7.86
C LYS A 109 7.47 8.06 -8.08
N VAL A 110 7.24 7.03 -7.26
CA VAL A 110 7.92 5.76 -7.40
C VAL A 110 7.56 5.14 -8.73
N ALA A 111 6.29 5.13 -9.14
CA ALA A 111 5.86 4.68 -10.47
C ALA A 111 6.67 5.34 -11.60
N GLU A 112 6.90 6.66 -11.51
CA GLU A 112 7.70 7.46 -12.45
C GLU A 112 9.22 7.22 -12.37
N GLY A 113 9.69 6.30 -11.52
CA GLY A 113 11.10 5.92 -11.41
C GLY A 113 11.87 6.62 -10.28
N VAL A 114 11.21 7.44 -9.47
CA VAL A 114 11.84 8.06 -8.30
C VAL A 114 12.09 7.00 -7.23
N LYS A 115 13.31 6.95 -6.69
CA LYS A 115 13.64 6.02 -5.60
C LYS A 115 12.90 6.45 -4.31
N PRO A 116 12.19 5.54 -3.62
CA PRO A 116 11.56 5.88 -2.35
C PRO A 116 12.65 6.13 -1.28
N PRO A 117 12.35 6.92 -0.22
CA PRO A 117 13.27 7.08 0.91
C PRO A 117 13.62 5.74 1.56
N SER A 118 12.63 4.85 1.68
CA SER A 118 12.78 3.45 2.08
C SER A 118 11.68 2.60 1.47
N SER A 119 11.95 1.31 1.20
CA SER A 119 10.94 0.34 0.78
C SER A 119 10.06 -0.15 1.93
N THR A 120 10.53 0.01 3.18
CA THR A 120 9.82 -0.38 4.39
C THR A 120 10.00 0.63 5.52
N GLY A 121 9.18 0.56 6.56
CA GLY A 121 9.32 1.41 7.75
C GLY A 121 8.00 1.89 8.32
N TYR A 122 8.08 2.71 9.37
CA TYR A 122 6.89 3.34 9.94
C TYR A 122 6.48 4.55 9.10
N VAL A 123 5.20 4.65 8.74
CA VAL A 123 4.72 5.62 7.76
C VAL A 123 5.05 7.08 8.10
N ARG A 124 5.10 7.45 9.40
CA ARG A 124 5.44 8.81 9.85
C ARG A 124 6.93 9.13 9.86
N GLU A 125 7.78 8.11 9.82
CA GLU A 125 9.23 8.28 9.78
C GLU A 125 9.72 8.37 8.34
N VAL A 126 8.98 7.75 7.41
CA VAL A 126 9.34 7.69 5.99
C VAL A 126 8.80 8.89 5.19
N LEU A 127 7.68 9.48 5.61
CA LEU A 127 6.95 10.56 4.92
C LEU A 127 6.88 11.86 5.72
#